data_AF-A0A0C3LMP6-F1
#
_entry.id   AF-A0A0C3LMP6-F1
#
_cell.length_a   1.000
_cell.length_b   1.000
_cell.length_c   1.000
_cell.angle_alpha   90.00
_cell.angle_beta   90.00
_cell.angle_gamma   90.00
#
_symmetry.space_group_name_H-M   'P 1'
#
loop_
_entity.id
_entity.type
_entity.pdbx_description
1 polymer ?
#
loop_
_entity_poly.entity_id
_entity_poly.type
_entity_poly.pdbx_seq_one_letter_code
_entity_poly.pdbx_strand_id
1 'polypeptide(L)'
;MSLALFSVLLSVLITPSVDAQRYGVVIPEVHPALSWQKCTVPGGCTAQAGKVVLDANWRWYHSGSWDCWDGTDWQLVTRPSGSQSPNVGSRVYLMADDNSYATFKPLAQEIAFDVDMSTLECGIAADIHFAEMAADGGIAESPAGWNNAGAKYGTGYCGAQCPRDVRFIQGHLNYQGNGPTPPPFGLGPYGSCCAEMDLWQANKFSTATTAHPCLIQGRFKCEEDDCGASAPSGNSANGVCDPDGCDFNPFRMGNPSFYGLGNTVDTTKKLTVVTQFITDNGTPSGSLIEIRRNGVPIANSYVNVPGVDPFFNSITSQYCDQQKAAFGDMPSFQTKGGWDALGGGFKTRDGTGIEHLR
;
A
#
# COMPACT_ATOMS: atom_id res chain seq x y z
N MET A 1 -58.66 2.39 -45.81
CA MET A 1 -57.61 1.66 -45.06
C MET A 1 -56.49 2.64 -44.77
N SER A 2 -56.47 3.23 -43.56
CA SER A 2 -55.43 4.17 -43.14
C SER A 2 -54.16 3.41 -42.74
N LEU A 3 -53.02 3.75 -43.37
CA LEU A 3 -51.70 3.39 -42.86
C LEU A 3 -51.33 4.39 -41.76
N ALA A 4 -51.18 3.90 -40.53
CA ALA A 4 -50.58 4.66 -39.44
C ALA A 4 -49.05 4.50 -39.51
N LEU A 5 -48.32 5.60 -39.77
CA LEU A 5 -46.87 5.65 -39.56
C LEU A 5 -46.59 5.67 -38.05
N PHE A 6 -45.99 4.60 -37.53
CA PHE A 6 -45.35 4.63 -36.22
C PHE A 6 -43.99 5.32 -36.35
N SER A 7 -43.91 6.56 -35.86
CA SER A 7 -42.65 7.28 -35.71
C SER A 7 -41.92 6.71 -34.49
N VAL A 8 -40.89 5.89 -34.72
CA VAL A 8 -39.98 5.42 -33.67
C VAL A 8 -39.05 6.59 -33.34
N LEU A 9 -39.36 7.34 -32.28
CA LEU A 9 -38.42 8.27 -31.67
C LEU A 9 -37.28 7.45 -31.05
N LEU A 10 -36.17 7.34 -31.77
CA LEU A 10 -34.90 6.87 -31.21
C LEU A 10 -34.38 7.97 -30.29
N SER A 11 -34.76 7.93 -29.02
CA SER A 11 -34.17 8.75 -27.97
C SER A 11 -32.72 8.32 -27.79
N VAL A 12 -31.78 9.01 -28.45
CA VAL A 12 -30.37 8.94 -28.11
C VAL A 12 -30.22 9.51 -26.71
N LEU A 13 -30.18 8.64 -25.71
CA LEU A 13 -29.69 8.97 -24.38
C LEU A 13 -28.25 9.44 -24.54
N ILE A 14 -28.05 10.75 -24.57
CA ILE A 14 -26.74 11.35 -24.37
C ILE A 14 -26.40 11.03 -22.90
N THR A 15 -25.71 9.92 -22.68
CA THR A 15 -25.09 9.67 -21.38
C THR A 15 -24.13 10.84 -21.13
N PRO A 16 -24.29 11.61 -20.03
CA PRO A 16 -23.32 12.63 -19.69
C PRO A 16 -21.93 11.97 -19.66
N SER A 17 -20.97 12.60 -20.30
CA SER A 17 -19.56 12.18 -20.29
C SER A 17 -19.13 12.01 -18.83
N VAL A 18 -18.92 10.76 -18.42
CA VAL A 18 -18.62 10.35 -17.04
C VAL A 18 -17.31 11.00 -16.58
N ASP A 19 -17.29 11.40 -15.30
CA ASP A 19 -16.15 11.96 -14.56
C ASP A 19 -14.97 10.98 -14.52
N ALA A 20 -14.22 10.94 -15.62
CA ALA A 20 -13.00 10.16 -15.77
C ALA A 20 -11.82 10.92 -15.13
N GLN A 21 -10.99 10.21 -14.38
CA GLN A 21 -9.66 10.69 -14.01
C GLN A 21 -8.81 10.95 -15.27
N ARG A 22 -8.42 12.21 -15.45
CA ARG A 22 -7.54 12.65 -16.54
C ARG A 22 -6.24 13.18 -15.96
N TYR A 23 -5.16 13.10 -16.73
CA TYR A 23 -3.94 13.79 -16.36
C TYR A 23 -4.02 15.29 -16.68
N GLY A 24 -3.49 16.11 -15.77
CA GLY A 24 -3.34 17.54 -15.98
C GLY A 24 -2.14 17.86 -16.86
N VAL A 25 -2.23 18.96 -17.63
CA VAL A 25 -1.13 19.48 -18.49
C VAL A 25 -0.54 20.81 -17.97
N VAL A 26 -1.03 21.31 -16.83
CA VAL A 26 -0.64 22.62 -16.29
C VAL A 26 0.75 22.56 -15.66
N ILE A 27 1.05 21.48 -14.92
CA ILE A 27 2.36 21.22 -14.32
C ILE A 27 2.92 19.96 -15.00
N PRO A 28 4.08 20.02 -15.67
CA PRO A 28 4.70 18.85 -16.26
C PRO A 28 5.04 17.80 -15.19
N GLU A 29 4.67 16.54 -15.43
CA GLU A 29 5.10 15.43 -14.59
C GLU A 29 6.53 15.02 -14.94
N VAL A 30 7.45 15.17 -13.99
CA VAL A 30 8.86 14.79 -14.11
C VAL A 30 9.23 13.94 -12.90
N HIS A 31 9.45 12.65 -13.13
CA HIS A 31 9.78 11.69 -12.07
C HIS A 31 11.22 11.85 -11.58
N PRO A 32 11.48 12.06 -10.28
CA PRO A 32 12.83 12.03 -9.72
C PRO A 32 13.51 10.68 -9.96
N ALA A 33 14.77 10.71 -10.38
CA ALA A 33 15.54 9.49 -10.59
C ALA A 33 15.89 8.82 -9.25
N LEU A 34 15.73 7.49 -9.19
CA LEU A 34 16.14 6.68 -8.07
C LEU A 34 16.74 5.38 -8.59
N SER A 35 18.06 5.26 -8.53
CA SER A 35 18.75 4.03 -8.88
C SER A 35 18.57 2.96 -7.81
N TRP A 36 18.37 1.71 -8.22
CA TRP A 36 18.37 0.54 -7.35
C TRP A 36 19.24 -0.55 -7.97
N GLN A 37 19.41 -1.69 -7.29
CA GLN A 37 20.27 -2.76 -7.77
C GLN A 37 19.52 -4.09 -7.83
N LYS A 38 19.76 -4.85 -8.90
CA LYS A 38 19.35 -6.25 -9.02
C LYS A 38 20.56 -7.16 -8.90
N CYS A 39 20.57 -7.98 -7.85
CA CYS A 39 21.63 -8.93 -7.58
C CYS A 39 21.22 -10.33 -8.04
N THR A 40 22.15 -11.07 -8.67
CA THR A 40 21.92 -12.46 -9.10
C THR A 40 22.79 -13.46 -8.35
N VAL A 41 23.89 -12.98 -7.77
CA VAL A 41 24.81 -13.72 -6.90
C VAL A 41 25.33 -12.75 -5.83
N PRO A 42 25.87 -13.25 -4.70
CA PRO A 42 26.51 -12.40 -3.70
C PRO A 42 27.57 -11.48 -4.32
N GLY A 43 27.45 -10.17 -4.12
CA GLY A 43 28.34 -9.15 -4.70
C GLY A 43 28.18 -8.90 -6.21
N GLY A 44 27.35 -9.69 -6.91
CA GLY A 44 27.07 -9.57 -8.34
C GLY A 44 25.78 -8.81 -8.62
N CYS A 45 25.80 -7.50 -8.34
CA CYS A 45 24.66 -6.62 -8.50
C CYS A 45 24.79 -5.71 -9.73
N THR A 46 23.68 -5.53 -10.45
CA THR A 46 23.58 -4.63 -11.61
C THR A 46 22.73 -3.43 -11.27
N ALA A 47 23.20 -2.23 -11.59
CA ALA A 47 22.44 -1.00 -11.40
C ALA A 47 21.22 -0.99 -12.32
N GLN A 48 20.10 -0.54 -11.79
CA GLN A 48 18.83 -0.33 -12.47
C GLN A 48 18.51 1.16 -12.41
N ALA A 49 18.23 1.76 -13.56
CA ALA A 49 17.82 3.15 -13.66
C ALA A 49 16.32 3.26 -13.36
N GLY A 50 15.98 3.38 -12.08
CA GLY A 50 14.59 3.59 -11.64
C GLY A 50 14.25 5.08 -11.50
N LYS A 51 12.96 5.33 -11.25
CA LYS A 51 12.43 6.65 -10.90
C LYS A 51 11.37 6.50 -9.80
N VAL A 52 10.95 7.60 -9.20
CA VAL A 52 9.81 7.60 -8.27
C VAL A 52 8.70 8.52 -8.75
N VAL A 53 7.46 8.16 -8.46
CA VAL A 53 6.27 8.97 -8.75
C VAL A 53 5.47 9.20 -7.48
N LEU A 54 4.94 10.41 -7.31
CA LEU A 54 4.06 10.76 -6.19
C LEU A 54 2.66 10.17 -6.39
N ASP A 55 2.08 9.65 -5.31
CA ASP A 55 0.70 9.17 -5.25
C ASP A 55 -0.32 10.23 -5.67
N ALA A 56 -1.39 9.80 -6.32
CA ALA A 56 -2.41 10.68 -6.86
C ALA A 56 -3.11 11.56 -5.80
N ASN A 57 -3.31 11.09 -4.56
CA ASN A 57 -3.97 11.83 -3.49
C ASN A 57 -3.28 13.15 -3.14
N TRP A 58 -1.96 13.25 -3.34
CA TRP A 58 -1.18 14.48 -3.09
C TRP A 58 -1.19 15.46 -4.26
N ARG A 59 -1.83 15.11 -5.37
CA ARG A 59 -1.85 15.94 -6.58
C ARG A 59 -2.97 16.95 -6.53
N TRP A 60 -2.74 18.07 -7.19
CA TRP A 60 -3.76 19.07 -7.43
C TRP A 60 -4.81 18.55 -8.41
N TYR A 61 -6.08 18.53 -7.99
CA TYR A 61 -7.23 18.17 -8.82
C TYR A 61 -7.90 19.43 -9.38
N HIS A 62 -7.96 19.55 -10.70
CA HIS A 62 -8.33 20.81 -11.35
C HIS A 62 -9.08 20.65 -12.69
N SER A 63 -9.85 21.68 -13.05
CA SER A 63 -10.48 21.87 -14.36
C SER A 63 -9.95 23.17 -14.98
N GLY A 64 -9.03 23.06 -15.94
CA GLY A 64 -8.29 24.21 -16.45
C GLY A 64 -7.36 24.78 -15.36
N SER A 65 -7.48 26.07 -15.04
CA SER A 65 -6.71 26.72 -13.97
C SER A 65 -7.46 26.80 -12.63
N TRP A 66 -8.64 26.19 -12.55
CA TRP A 66 -9.52 26.20 -11.40
C TRP A 66 -9.48 24.86 -10.67
N ASP A 67 -9.59 24.87 -9.35
CA ASP A 67 -9.72 23.66 -8.55
C ASP A 67 -10.97 22.85 -9.00
N CYS A 68 -10.98 21.54 -8.85
CA CYS A 68 -12.18 20.75 -9.14
C CYS A 68 -13.26 21.03 -8.08
N TRP A 69 -14.43 21.48 -8.52
CA TRP A 69 -15.61 21.73 -7.68
C TRP A 69 -16.52 20.50 -7.66
N ASP A 70 -16.83 19.96 -6.48
CA ASP A 70 -17.71 18.80 -6.31
C ASP A 70 -19.17 19.15 -5.97
N GLY A 71 -19.52 20.43 -5.93
CA GLY A 71 -20.87 20.88 -5.56
C GLY A 71 -21.01 21.35 -4.11
N THR A 72 -20.06 21.03 -3.21
CA THR A 72 -20.17 21.35 -1.78
C THR A 72 -18.95 22.03 -1.16
N ASP A 73 -17.71 21.82 -1.64
CA ASP A 73 -16.55 22.65 -1.23
C ASP A 73 -15.35 22.55 -2.20
N TRP A 74 -14.44 23.54 -2.17
CA TRP A 74 -13.26 23.68 -3.05
C TRP A 74 -12.01 22.89 -2.58
N GLN A 75 -12.14 21.97 -1.62
CA GLN A 75 -10.99 21.47 -0.82
C GLN A 75 -10.42 20.12 -1.29
N LEU A 76 -10.72 19.65 -2.51
CA LEU A 76 -10.27 18.33 -2.98
C LEU A 76 -8.74 18.21 -3.17
N VAL A 77 -8.01 19.32 -3.15
CA VAL A 77 -6.58 19.59 -2.85
C VAL A 77 -6.34 20.95 -3.49
N THR A 78 -6.01 21.97 -2.70
CA THR A 78 -5.89 23.34 -3.20
C THR A 78 -4.61 23.50 -4.04
N ARG A 79 -4.69 24.38 -5.04
CA ARG A 79 -3.54 24.80 -5.85
C ARG A 79 -2.31 25.12 -4.97
N PRO A 80 -1.09 24.75 -5.37
CA PRO A 80 0.13 25.29 -4.76
C PRO A 80 0.22 26.80 -5.06
N SER A 81 -0.40 27.64 -4.23
CA SER A 81 -0.23 29.09 -4.27
C SER A 81 0.21 29.60 -2.91
N GLY A 82 1.19 30.49 -2.92
CA GLY A 82 1.98 30.93 -1.76
C GLY A 82 1.20 31.07 -0.46
N SER A 83 1.73 30.42 0.58
CA SER A 83 1.27 30.38 1.97
C SER A 83 -0.15 29.82 2.20
N GLN A 84 -0.21 28.71 2.96
CA GLN A 84 -1.38 28.17 3.70
C GLN A 84 -2.06 26.88 3.19
N SER A 85 -1.28 25.88 2.76
CA SER A 85 -1.58 24.50 3.22
C SER A 85 -0.26 23.75 3.39
N PRO A 86 0.16 23.40 4.63
CA PRO A 86 1.39 22.65 4.81
C PRO A 86 1.19 21.25 4.22
N ASN A 87 2.02 20.87 3.24
CA ASN A 87 2.10 19.49 2.79
C ASN A 87 2.60 18.63 3.97
N VAL A 88 1.80 17.67 4.40
CA VAL A 88 2.16 16.71 5.44
C VAL A 88 2.28 15.33 4.79
N GLY A 89 3.43 14.71 4.98
CA GLY A 89 3.75 13.39 4.43
C GLY A 89 3.75 13.28 2.91
N SER A 90 3.94 12.05 2.44
CA SER A 90 4.00 11.68 1.03
C SER A 90 3.94 10.17 0.84
N ARG A 91 3.33 9.71 -0.25
CA ARG A 91 3.48 8.33 -0.72
C ARG A 91 4.05 8.33 -2.12
N VAL A 92 5.06 7.51 -2.36
CA VAL A 92 5.73 7.40 -3.67
C VAL A 92 5.83 5.95 -4.12
N TYR A 93 5.91 5.75 -5.43
CA TYR A 93 6.03 4.42 -6.03
C TYR A 93 7.29 4.36 -6.88
N LEU A 94 8.01 3.23 -6.83
CA LEU A 94 9.12 3.00 -7.74
C LEU A 94 8.58 2.69 -9.14
N MET A 95 9.20 3.29 -10.15
CA MET A 95 8.82 3.19 -11.55
C MET A 95 9.86 2.40 -12.33
N ALA A 96 9.41 1.47 -13.19
CA ALA A 96 10.26 0.78 -14.16
C ALA A 96 10.53 1.67 -15.39
N ASP A 97 9.53 2.45 -15.79
CA ASP A 97 9.58 3.45 -16.85
C ASP A 97 8.55 4.56 -16.57
N ASP A 98 8.34 5.51 -17.48
CA ASP A 98 7.45 6.65 -17.24
C ASP A 98 5.97 6.30 -17.09
N ASN A 99 5.55 5.08 -17.45
CA ASN A 99 4.14 4.68 -17.47
C ASN A 99 3.86 3.37 -16.73
N SER A 100 4.85 2.74 -16.11
CA SER A 100 4.68 1.50 -15.38
C SER A 100 5.49 1.46 -14.08
N TYR A 101 4.84 1.03 -13.01
CA TYR A 101 5.49 0.75 -11.74
C TYR A 101 6.53 -0.36 -11.91
N ALA A 102 7.60 -0.28 -11.12
CA ALA A 102 8.50 -1.41 -10.95
C ALA A 102 7.75 -2.52 -10.20
N THR A 103 7.78 -3.72 -10.77
CA THR A 103 7.13 -4.88 -10.16
C THR A 103 8.14 -5.87 -9.61
N PHE A 104 7.84 -6.40 -8.43
CA PHE A 104 8.69 -7.33 -7.72
C PHE A 104 8.00 -8.71 -7.70
N LYS A 105 8.77 -9.76 -7.44
CA LYS A 105 8.25 -11.12 -7.26
C LYS A 105 9.07 -11.77 -6.15
N PRO A 106 8.76 -11.50 -4.88
CA PRO A 106 9.70 -11.67 -3.79
C PRO A 106 9.92 -13.14 -3.41
N LEU A 107 9.08 -14.08 -3.85
CA LEU A 107 9.21 -15.50 -3.52
C LEU A 107 10.60 -16.06 -3.86
N ALA A 108 11.22 -16.71 -2.86
CA ALA A 108 12.58 -17.23 -2.91
C ALA A 108 13.65 -16.17 -3.22
N GLN A 109 13.37 -14.91 -2.86
CA GLN A 109 14.29 -13.78 -3.02
C GLN A 109 14.47 -13.01 -1.70
N GLU A 110 15.37 -12.04 -1.77
CA GLU A 110 15.65 -11.08 -0.72
C GLU A 110 15.49 -9.66 -1.27
N ILE A 111 14.98 -8.75 -0.45
CA ILE A 111 15.04 -7.31 -0.67
C ILE A 111 15.81 -6.66 0.47
N ALA A 112 16.70 -5.74 0.10
CA ALA A 112 17.49 -4.98 1.05
C ALA A 112 17.47 -3.48 0.70
N PHE A 113 17.46 -2.65 1.72
CA PHE A 113 17.52 -1.21 1.57
C PHE A 113 18.16 -0.60 2.81
N ASP A 114 18.71 0.59 2.63
CA ASP A 114 19.23 1.35 3.77
C ASP A 114 18.23 2.41 4.21
N VAL A 115 18.13 2.62 5.52
CA VAL A 115 17.30 3.66 6.15
C VAL A 115 18.10 4.49 7.14
N ASP A 116 17.73 5.76 7.28
CA ASP A 116 18.17 6.62 8.37
C ASP A 116 16.93 7.06 9.15
N MET A 117 16.77 6.53 10.36
CA MET A 117 15.62 6.84 11.22
C MET A 117 15.98 7.85 12.31
N SER A 118 17.21 8.38 12.35
CA SER A 118 17.76 9.13 13.48
C SER A 118 16.94 10.37 13.88
N THR A 119 16.17 10.93 12.96
CA THR A 119 15.34 12.13 13.15
C THR A 119 13.85 11.85 13.29
N LEU A 120 13.38 10.61 13.11
CA LEU A 120 11.95 10.31 13.07
C LEU A 120 11.41 10.05 14.49
N GLU A 121 10.57 10.96 14.97
CA GLU A 121 10.06 10.99 16.34
C GLU A 121 8.81 10.12 16.55
N CYS A 122 8.37 10.03 17.82
CA CYS A 122 7.11 9.40 18.20
C CYS A 122 5.92 10.02 17.45
N GLY A 123 4.94 9.19 17.10
CA GLY A 123 3.71 9.62 16.43
C GLY A 123 3.83 9.75 14.91
N ILE A 124 5.01 9.48 14.36
CA ILE A 124 5.28 9.43 12.93
C ILE A 124 5.89 8.06 12.61
N ALA A 125 5.58 7.50 11.45
CA ALA A 125 6.24 6.31 10.92
C ALA A 125 6.65 6.53 9.47
N ALA A 126 7.83 6.05 9.10
CA ALA A 126 8.22 5.85 7.72
C ALA A 126 7.92 4.39 7.34
N ASP A 127 7.33 4.22 6.17
CA ASP A 127 6.83 2.93 5.71
C ASP A 127 7.45 2.55 4.34
N ILE A 128 7.93 1.32 4.24
CA ILE A 128 8.33 0.70 2.99
C ILE A 128 7.60 -0.64 2.89
N HIS A 129 6.75 -0.80 1.88
CA HIS A 129 5.90 -1.98 1.73
C HIS A 129 5.70 -2.38 0.27
N PHE A 130 5.22 -3.60 0.07
CA PHE A 130 4.61 -4.00 -1.20
C PHE A 130 3.10 -3.93 -1.08
N ALA A 131 2.45 -3.49 -2.15
CA ALA A 131 1.01 -3.54 -2.33
C ALA A 131 0.72 -4.21 -3.68
N GLU A 132 -0.35 -5.00 -3.75
CA GLU A 132 -0.74 -5.76 -4.96
C GLU A 132 -1.36 -4.86 -6.06
N MET A 133 -0.72 -3.72 -6.34
CA MET A 133 -1.13 -2.73 -7.33
C MET A 133 -0.86 -3.21 -8.76
N ALA A 134 -1.73 -2.83 -9.69
CA ALA A 134 -1.49 -3.05 -11.12
C ALA A 134 -0.34 -2.17 -11.62
N ALA A 135 0.55 -2.73 -12.44
CA ALA A 135 1.74 -2.03 -12.94
C ALA A 135 1.42 -0.75 -13.73
N ASP A 136 0.28 -0.70 -14.40
CA ASP A 136 -0.19 0.45 -15.18
C ASP A 136 -0.94 1.51 -14.35
N GLY A 137 -1.02 1.33 -13.02
CA GLY A 137 -1.79 2.19 -12.13
C GLY A 137 -3.30 1.97 -12.21
N GLY A 138 -3.74 0.82 -12.76
CA GLY A 138 -5.15 0.46 -12.86
C GLY A 138 -5.85 1.04 -14.08
N ILE A 139 -5.11 1.33 -15.17
CA ILE A 139 -5.70 1.74 -16.46
C ILE A 139 -6.55 0.58 -17.00
N ALA A 140 -5.98 -0.62 -17.11
CA ALA A 140 -6.67 -1.80 -17.63
C ALA A 140 -7.83 -2.28 -16.73
N GLU A 141 -7.78 -1.94 -15.44
CA GLU A 141 -8.82 -2.29 -14.46
C GLU A 141 -9.97 -1.27 -14.40
N SER A 142 -9.80 -0.11 -15.04
CA SER A 142 -10.80 0.95 -15.06
C SER A 142 -11.78 0.71 -16.22
N PRO A 143 -13.10 0.64 -15.96
CA PRO A 143 -14.09 0.52 -17.02
C PRO A 143 -14.02 1.70 -17.99
N ALA A 144 -14.26 1.44 -19.28
CA ALA A 144 -14.46 2.47 -20.31
C ALA A 144 -13.36 3.55 -20.41
N GLY A 145 -12.13 3.27 -19.96
CA GLY A 145 -11.01 4.20 -20.01
C GLY A 145 -11.17 5.39 -19.04
N TRP A 146 -11.81 5.19 -17.89
CA TRP A 146 -12.00 6.27 -16.91
C TRP A 146 -10.72 6.65 -16.17
N ASN A 147 -9.73 5.78 -16.11
CA ASN A 147 -8.37 6.14 -15.71
C ASN A 147 -7.49 6.36 -16.94
N ASN A 148 -7.18 7.62 -17.24
CA ASN A 148 -6.21 7.99 -18.28
C ASN A 148 -4.89 8.50 -17.71
N ALA A 149 -4.75 8.56 -16.39
CA ALA A 149 -3.56 9.09 -15.72
C ALA A 149 -2.54 7.98 -15.43
N GLY A 150 -2.98 6.85 -14.88
CA GLY A 150 -2.17 5.64 -14.68
C GLY A 150 -0.97 5.82 -13.75
N ALA A 151 -0.05 4.86 -13.81
CA ALA A 151 1.16 4.83 -13.00
C ALA A 151 2.01 6.10 -13.14
N LYS A 152 1.99 6.74 -14.33
CA LYS A 152 2.67 8.01 -14.57
C LYS A 152 2.28 9.11 -13.56
N TYR A 153 1.05 9.06 -13.04
CA TYR A 153 0.52 10.00 -12.07
C TYR A 153 0.18 9.35 -10.72
N GLY A 154 0.75 8.18 -10.43
CA GLY A 154 0.62 7.56 -9.11
C GLY A 154 -0.79 7.06 -8.78
N THR A 155 -1.56 6.61 -9.77
CA THR A 155 -2.92 6.08 -9.55
C THR A 155 -2.92 4.61 -9.12
N GLY A 156 -4.05 4.15 -8.58
CA GLY A 156 -4.31 2.73 -8.38
C GLY A 156 -3.85 2.17 -7.03
N TYR A 157 -3.56 3.03 -6.05
CA TYR A 157 -3.20 2.60 -4.70
C TYR A 157 -4.28 1.71 -4.08
N CYS A 158 -3.82 0.74 -3.29
CA CYS A 158 -4.63 -0.15 -2.46
C CYS A 158 -3.76 -0.64 -1.29
N GLY A 159 -4.39 -1.17 -0.26
CA GLY A 159 -3.71 -1.80 0.88
C GLY A 159 -4.67 -2.67 1.67
N ALA A 160 -4.16 -3.38 2.67
CA ALA A 160 -4.94 -4.31 3.48
C ALA A 160 -5.90 -3.62 4.45
N GLN A 161 -5.69 -2.32 4.68
CA GLN A 161 -6.65 -1.46 5.38
C GLN A 161 -7.88 -1.10 4.55
N CYS A 162 -7.92 -1.48 3.26
CA CYS A 162 -8.96 -1.07 2.33
C CYS A 162 -9.22 0.45 2.37
N PRO A 163 -8.19 1.30 2.20
CA PRO A 163 -8.28 2.74 2.42
C PRO A 163 -9.41 3.39 1.62
N ARG A 164 -10.26 4.14 2.32
CA ARG A 164 -11.39 4.90 1.76
C ARG A 164 -11.09 6.37 1.50
N ASP A 165 -9.89 6.81 1.88
CA ASP A 165 -9.34 8.14 1.60
C ASP A 165 -8.65 8.22 0.23
N VAL A 166 -8.54 7.11 -0.52
CA VAL A 166 -8.10 7.10 -1.91
C VAL A 166 -9.11 7.89 -2.76
N ARG A 167 -8.70 9.02 -3.35
CA ARG A 167 -9.63 9.95 -4.01
C ARG A 167 -10.17 9.45 -5.33
N PHE A 168 -9.44 8.58 -6.02
CA PHE A 168 -9.89 7.96 -7.28
C PHE A 168 -9.72 6.45 -7.24
N ILE A 169 -10.83 5.72 -7.38
CA ILE A 169 -10.82 4.25 -7.42
C ILE A 169 -11.44 3.79 -8.75
N GLN A 170 -10.67 3.02 -9.52
CA GLN A 170 -11.07 2.58 -10.88
C GLN A 170 -11.44 3.75 -11.82
N GLY A 171 -10.84 4.93 -11.63
CA GLY A 171 -11.08 6.13 -12.43
C GLY A 171 -12.26 7.00 -11.97
N HIS A 172 -13.00 6.58 -10.93
CA HIS A 172 -14.09 7.37 -10.35
C HIS A 172 -13.65 8.18 -9.14
N LEU A 173 -14.18 9.39 -9.01
CA LEU A 173 -14.07 10.18 -7.79
C LEU A 173 -14.72 9.44 -6.62
N ASN A 174 -13.97 9.31 -5.52
CA ASN A 174 -14.36 8.61 -4.31
C ASN A 174 -14.43 9.62 -3.15
N TYR A 175 -15.56 10.34 -3.06
CA TYR A 175 -15.75 11.40 -2.08
C TYR A 175 -17.22 11.45 -1.61
N GLN A 176 -17.45 11.59 -0.30
CA GLN A 176 -18.76 11.86 0.29
C GLN A 176 -18.74 13.22 1.02
N GLY A 177 -19.41 14.22 0.47
CA GLY A 177 -19.40 15.61 0.96
C GLY A 177 -20.22 15.91 2.22
N ASN A 178 -20.66 14.92 3.00
CA ASN A 178 -21.56 15.12 4.14
C ASN A 178 -21.04 14.47 5.44
N GLY A 179 -20.12 15.14 6.13
CA GLY A 179 -19.73 14.85 7.51
C GLY A 179 -19.63 16.14 8.34
N PRO A 180 -19.88 16.12 9.67
CA PRO A 180 -20.01 17.33 10.52
C PRO A 180 -18.72 18.16 10.67
N THR A 181 -17.61 17.68 10.12
CA THR A 181 -16.39 18.44 9.85
C THR A 181 -15.80 17.82 8.58
N PRO A 182 -15.56 18.56 7.47
CA PRO A 182 -14.77 18.01 6.38
C PRO A 182 -13.36 17.81 6.93
N PRO A 183 -12.87 16.58 7.13
CA PRO A 183 -11.44 16.44 7.35
C PRO A 183 -10.77 16.90 6.05
N PRO A 184 -9.55 17.44 6.08
CA PRO A 184 -8.77 17.68 4.86
C PRO A 184 -8.59 16.40 3.99
N PHE A 185 -8.97 15.23 4.54
CA PHE A 185 -8.99 13.90 3.94
C PHE A 185 -10.41 13.30 4.02
N GLY A 186 -11.30 13.73 3.12
CA GLY A 186 -12.65 13.15 3.03
C GLY A 186 -12.60 11.64 2.75
N LEU A 187 -13.44 10.86 3.44
CA LEU A 187 -13.65 9.45 3.14
C LEU A 187 -14.67 9.33 2.02
N GLY A 188 -14.44 8.42 1.07
CA GLY A 188 -15.41 8.05 0.05
C GLY A 188 -16.29 6.86 0.47
N PRO A 189 -17.32 6.52 -0.33
CA PRO A 189 -18.13 5.33 -0.09
C PRO A 189 -17.33 4.03 -0.27
N TYR A 190 -16.26 4.10 -1.07
CA TYR A 190 -15.52 2.94 -1.54
C TYR A 190 -14.14 2.89 -0.88
N GLY A 191 -13.64 1.67 -0.63
CA GLY A 191 -12.25 1.43 -0.26
C GLY A 191 -11.49 0.69 -1.35
N SER A 192 -10.15 0.78 -1.32
CA SER A 192 -9.26 0.12 -2.29
C SER A 192 -8.44 -0.96 -1.60
N CYS A 193 -8.91 -2.21 -1.64
CA CYS A 193 -8.32 -3.35 -0.96
C CYS A 193 -7.28 -4.07 -1.84
N CYS A 194 -6.17 -4.52 -1.25
CA CYS A 194 -5.30 -5.55 -1.81
C CYS A 194 -4.37 -6.11 -0.72
N ALA A 195 -3.70 -7.22 -1.01
CA ALA A 195 -2.68 -7.76 -0.11
C ALA A 195 -1.53 -6.77 0.06
N GLU A 196 -0.95 -6.76 1.25
CA GLU A 196 0.08 -5.81 1.67
C GLU A 196 1.19 -6.53 2.46
N MET A 197 2.43 -6.14 2.21
CA MET A 197 3.60 -6.68 2.89
C MET A 197 4.48 -5.53 3.35
N ASP A 198 4.41 -5.24 4.64
CA ASP A 198 5.16 -4.18 5.27
C ASP A 198 6.57 -4.64 5.58
N LEU A 199 7.52 -4.21 4.76
CA LEU A 199 8.92 -4.55 4.96
C LEU A 199 9.47 -3.79 6.16
N TRP A 200 8.96 -2.59 6.40
CA TRP A 200 9.42 -1.66 7.42
C TRP A 200 8.36 -0.62 7.76
N GLN A 201 7.79 -0.67 8.96
CA GLN A 201 7.05 0.43 9.56
C GLN A 201 7.79 0.89 10.80
N ALA A 202 8.45 2.06 10.75
CA ALA A 202 9.32 2.45 11.86
C ALA A 202 9.47 3.95 12.09
N ASN A 203 9.93 4.25 13.30
CA ASN A 203 10.62 5.49 13.64
C ASN A 203 11.88 5.14 14.45
N LYS A 204 12.51 6.10 15.13
CA LYS A 204 13.74 5.84 15.87
C LYS A 204 13.55 5.00 17.14
N PHE A 205 12.33 4.70 17.55
CA PHE A 205 12.02 4.00 18.81
C PHE A 205 11.47 2.59 18.61
N SER A 206 10.77 2.32 17.52
CA SER A 206 10.18 1.02 17.23
C SER A 206 10.13 0.76 15.73
N THR A 207 10.11 -0.52 15.38
CA THR A 207 9.96 -1.00 14.00
C THR A 207 9.10 -2.26 13.98
N ALA A 208 8.36 -2.46 12.91
CA ALA A 208 7.63 -3.69 12.62
C ALA A 208 7.83 -4.13 11.17
N THR A 209 7.80 -5.44 10.96
CA THR A 209 7.57 -6.09 9.67
C THR A 209 6.27 -6.85 9.78
N THR A 210 5.34 -6.65 8.85
CA THR A 210 3.98 -7.16 8.99
C THR A 210 3.45 -7.71 7.67
N ALA A 211 2.84 -8.90 7.74
CA ALA A 211 2.29 -9.58 6.59
C ALA A 211 0.75 -9.51 6.62
N HIS A 212 0.14 -8.98 5.55
CA HIS A 212 -1.31 -8.75 5.46
C HIS A 212 -1.92 -9.45 4.23
N PRO A 213 -2.48 -10.66 4.39
CA PRO A 213 -3.18 -11.36 3.32
C PRO A 213 -4.57 -10.77 3.08
N CYS A 214 -5.10 -11.04 1.88
CA CYS A 214 -6.50 -10.81 1.55
C CYS A 214 -7.09 -12.01 0.81
N LEU A 215 -8.40 -12.24 0.94
CA LEU A 215 -9.15 -13.30 0.25
C LEU A 215 -9.40 -13.03 -1.25
N ILE A 216 -8.88 -11.91 -1.74
CA ILE A 216 -8.93 -11.45 -3.13
C ILE A 216 -7.54 -11.60 -3.76
N GLN A 217 -7.47 -11.44 -5.07
CA GLN A 217 -6.20 -11.30 -5.79
C GLN A 217 -6.25 -9.99 -6.57
N GLY A 218 -5.16 -9.25 -6.51
CA GLY A 218 -5.03 -7.90 -7.03
C GLY A 218 -5.88 -6.92 -6.24
N ARG A 219 -6.22 -5.83 -6.92
CA ARG A 219 -6.98 -4.72 -6.35
C ARG A 219 -8.48 -4.97 -6.43
N PHE A 220 -9.18 -4.72 -5.32
CA PHE A 220 -10.63 -4.80 -5.21
C PHE A 220 -11.20 -3.48 -4.70
N LYS A 221 -12.25 -2.99 -5.36
CA LYS A 221 -13.05 -1.87 -4.86
C LYS A 221 -14.11 -2.42 -3.91
N CYS A 222 -13.98 -2.16 -2.62
CA CYS A 222 -14.96 -2.58 -1.61
C CYS A 222 -16.04 -1.52 -1.37
N GLU A 223 -17.17 -1.96 -0.85
CA GLU A 223 -18.31 -1.16 -0.40
C GLU A 223 -18.77 -1.68 0.97
N GLU A 224 -19.29 -0.79 1.82
CA GLU A 224 -19.84 -1.17 3.13
C GLU A 224 -18.88 -2.07 3.93
N ASP A 225 -19.40 -3.16 4.52
CA ASP A 225 -18.67 -4.10 5.36
C ASP A 225 -17.56 -4.88 4.63
N ASP A 226 -17.54 -4.92 3.29
CA ASP A 226 -16.45 -5.57 2.53
C ASP A 226 -15.12 -4.82 2.76
N CYS A 227 -15.17 -3.56 3.16
CA CYS A 227 -14.02 -2.75 3.52
C CYS A 227 -13.46 -3.06 4.93
N GLY A 228 -14.15 -3.90 5.71
CA GLY A 228 -13.69 -4.32 7.03
C GLY A 228 -13.58 -3.15 8.02
N ALA A 229 -12.42 -3.01 8.66
CA ALA A 229 -12.20 -2.00 9.69
C ALA A 229 -12.41 -0.55 9.20
N SER A 230 -12.23 -0.29 7.90
CA SER A 230 -12.47 1.05 7.32
C SER A 230 -13.94 1.30 6.94
N ALA A 231 -14.79 0.27 6.97
CA ALA A 231 -16.23 0.41 6.74
C ALA A 231 -16.87 1.37 7.75
N PRO A 232 -18.01 2.02 7.43
CA PRO A 232 -18.76 2.82 8.41
C PRO A 232 -19.16 2.03 9.67
N SER A 233 -19.34 0.71 9.56
CA SER A 233 -19.62 -0.18 10.69
C SER A 233 -18.41 -0.41 11.61
N GLY A 234 -17.19 -0.17 11.11
CA GLY A 234 -15.94 -0.49 11.79
C GLY A 234 -15.68 -1.98 11.99
N ASN A 235 -16.44 -2.86 11.34
CA ASN A 235 -16.36 -4.31 11.59
C ASN A 235 -15.25 -4.97 10.77
N SER A 236 -14.11 -5.24 11.42
CA SER A 236 -12.96 -5.91 10.79
C SER A 236 -13.21 -7.36 10.36
N ALA A 237 -14.18 -8.06 10.96
CA ALA A 237 -14.39 -9.49 10.69
C ALA A 237 -14.87 -9.75 9.26
N ASN A 238 -15.67 -8.84 8.71
CA ASN A 238 -16.32 -8.99 7.41
C ASN A 238 -15.45 -8.52 6.23
N GLY A 239 -14.37 -7.78 6.49
CA GLY A 239 -13.49 -7.26 5.44
C GLY A 239 -12.81 -8.36 4.63
N VAL A 240 -12.47 -8.07 3.38
CA VAL A 240 -11.77 -9.05 2.52
C VAL A 240 -10.28 -9.20 2.86
N CYS A 241 -9.72 -8.25 3.59
CA CYS A 241 -8.30 -8.19 3.98
C CYS A 241 -8.11 -8.36 5.48
N ASP A 242 -6.89 -8.71 5.88
CA ASP A 242 -6.45 -8.71 7.27
C ASP A 242 -5.89 -7.32 7.65
N PRO A 243 -6.62 -6.51 8.43
CA PRO A 243 -6.15 -5.18 8.81
C PRO A 243 -5.07 -5.21 9.91
N ASP A 244 -4.99 -6.30 10.68
CA ASP A 244 -4.03 -6.37 11.80
C ASP A 244 -2.70 -6.95 11.33
N GLY A 245 -2.76 -7.93 10.43
CA GLY A 245 -1.60 -8.63 9.92
C GLY A 245 -1.00 -9.61 10.94
N CYS A 246 0.06 -10.28 10.51
CA CYS A 246 0.98 -10.98 11.40
C CYS A 246 2.30 -10.19 11.49
N ASP A 247 2.48 -9.47 12.60
CA ASP A 247 3.58 -8.55 12.82
C ASP A 247 4.73 -9.16 13.63
N PHE A 248 5.95 -8.69 13.34
CA PHE A 248 7.11 -8.87 14.19
C PHE A 248 7.71 -7.51 14.54
N ASN A 249 7.44 -7.05 15.76
CA ASN A 249 8.09 -5.90 16.37
C ASN A 249 8.95 -6.39 17.56
N PRO A 250 10.28 -6.20 17.55
CA PRO A 250 11.17 -6.67 18.62
C PRO A 250 10.76 -6.22 20.03
N PHE A 251 10.30 -4.97 20.17
CA PHE A 251 9.83 -4.44 21.45
C PHE A 251 8.55 -5.15 21.89
N ARG A 252 7.57 -5.27 20.99
CA ARG A 252 6.29 -5.98 21.25
C ARG A 252 6.53 -7.45 21.60
N MET A 253 7.53 -8.07 20.99
CA MET A 253 7.95 -9.44 21.24
C MET A 253 8.91 -9.59 22.43
N GLY A 254 8.96 -8.61 23.34
CA GLY A 254 9.62 -8.75 24.65
C GLY A 254 11.12 -8.44 24.65
N ASN A 255 11.64 -7.79 23.62
CA ASN A 255 13.05 -7.41 23.50
C ASN A 255 13.25 -5.89 23.30
N PRO A 256 13.01 -5.07 24.35
CA PRO A 256 13.04 -3.61 24.25
C PRO A 256 14.45 -3.01 24.04
N SER A 257 15.52 -3.78 24.25
CA SER A 257 16.91 -3.35 24.04
C SER A 257 17.46 -3.72 22.65
N PHE A 258 16.63 -4.29 21.77
CA PHE A 258 17.06 -4.70 20.45
C PHE A 258 17.13 -3.53 19.46
N TYR A 259 16.07 -2.74 19.32
CA TYR A 259 15.98 -1.64 18.34
C TYR A 259 15.69 -0.32 19.04
N GLY A 260 16.42 0.75 18.69
CA GLY A 260 16.22 2.08 19.29
C GLY A 260 17.52 2.86 19.48
N LEU A 261 17.43 4.02 20.15
CA LEU A 261 18.57 4.91 20.38
C LEU A 261 19.63 4.23 21.26
N GLY A 262 20.80 3.92 20.71
CA GLY A 262 21.88 3.24 21.42
C GLY A 262 21.62 1.76 21.76
N ASN A 263 20.57 1.16 21.19
CA ASN A 263 20.26 -0.27 21.33
C ASN A 263 21.14 -1.13 20.41
N THR A 264 20.91 -2.46 20.39
CA THR A 264 21.66 -3.40 19.55
C THR A 264 21.66 -2.97 18.08
N VAL A 265 20.48 -2.65 17.56
CA VAL A 265 20.24 -1.92 16.31
C VAL A 265 20.06 -0.45 16.68
N ASP A 266 21.14 0.31 16.55
CA ASP A 266 21.23 1.70 16.98
C ASP A 266 20.67 2.65 15.92
N THR A 267 19.49 3.21 16.18
CA THR A 267 18.77 4.10 15.26
C THR A 267 19.38 5.49 15.11
N THR A 268 20.44 5.82 15.87
CA THR A 268 21.24 7.03 15.64
C THR A 268 22.13 6.91 14.40
N LYS A 269 22.19 5.74 13.78
CA LYS A 269 23.00 5.43 12.60
C LYS A 269 22.11 4.96 11.46
N LYS A 270 22.64 5.10 10.24
CA LYS A 270 22.08 4.47 9.05
C LYS A 270 22.09 2.94 9.22
N LEU A 271 20.98 2.30 8.87
CA LEU A 271 20.74 0.87 9.02
C LEU A 271 20.56 0.24 7.64
N THR A 272 21.03 -1.00 7.46
CA THR A 272 20.64 -1.84 6.33
C THR A 272 19.60 -2.84 6.80
N VAL A 273 18.43 -2.82 6.19
CA VAL A 273 17.32 -3.74 6.47
C VAL A 273 17.27 -4.78 5.37
N VAL A 274 17.21 -6.05 5.75
CA VAL A 274 17.25 -7.18 4.83
C VAL A 274 16.08 -8.11 5.09
N THR A 275 15.33 -8.42 4.03
CA THR A 275 14.08 -9.17 4.08
C THR A 275 14.10 -10.34 3.13
N GLN A 276 13.95 -11.55 3.65
CA GLN A 276 13.93 -12.78 2.87
C GLN A 276 12.54 -13.40 2.88
N PHE A 277 12.12 -13.92 1.72
CA PHE A 277 10.83 -14.57 1.52
C PHE A 277 11.07 -16.04 1.17
N ILE A 278 11.00 -16.89 2.19
CA ILE A 278 11.37 -18.29 2.08
C ILE A 278 10.18 -19.10 1.59
N THR A 279 10.43 -19.91 0.56
CA THR A 279 9.46 -20.87 0.03
C THR A 279 9.80 -22.29 0.45
N ASP A 280 8.78 -23.14 0.58
CA ASP A 280 8.87 -24.56 0.96
C ASP A 280 9.90 -25.37 0.17
N ASN A 281 10.09 -25.07 -1.11
CA ASN A 281 11.02 -25.77 -2.01
C ASN A 281 12.23 -24.92 -2.42
N GLY A 282 12.41 -23.73 -1.82
CA GLY A 282 13.49 -22.80 -2.17
C GLY A 282 13.45 -22.23 -3.60
N THR A 283 12.31 -22.28 -4.29
CA THR A 283 12.15 -21.73 -5.65
C THR A 283 11.00 -20.71 -5.72
N PRO A 284 11.01 -19.78 -6.69
CA PRO A 284 9.91 -18.82 -6.86
C PRO A 284 8.53 -19.44 -7.16
N SER A 285 8.49 -20.74 -7.52
CA SER A 285 7.23 -21.47 -7.75
C SER A 285 6.62 -22.08 -6.49
N GLY A 286 7.41 -22.18 -5.40
CA GLY A 286 6.98 -22.77 -4.13
C GLY A 286 5.91 -21.95 -3.41
N SER A 287 5.47 -22.48 -2.28
CA SER A 287 4.58 -21.78 -1.35
C SER A 287 5.40 -20.98 -0.35
N LEU A 288 5.01 -19.74 -0.07
CA LEU A 288 5.64 -18.92 0.97
C LEU A 288 5.40 -19.56 2.34
N ILE A 289 6.45 -19.71 3.16
CA ILE A 289 6.35 -20.37 4.47
C ILE A 289 6.97 -19.57 5.61
N GLU A 290 7.89 -18.64 5.30
CA GLU A 290 8.58 -17.84 6.29
C GLU A 290 8.99 -16.49 5.69
N ILE A 291 8.79 -15.41 6.46
CA ILE A 291 9.39 -14.10 6.20
C ILE A 291 10.44 -13.86 7.27
N ARG A 292 11.69 -13.67 6.84
CA ARG A 292 12.84 -13.52 7.74
C ARG A 292 13.47 -12.15 7.62
N ARG A 293 13.76 -11.52 8.75
CA ARG A 293 14.71 -10.42 8.87
C ARG A 293 16.09 -11.02 9.13
N ASN A 294 17.03 -10.88 8.21
CA ASN A 294 18.35 -11.48 8.35
C ASN A 294 19.45 -10.46 8.11
N GLY A 295 20.06 -9.95 9.16
CA GLY A 295 21.20 -9.03 9.06
C GLY A 295 22.53 -9.73 9.37
N VAL A 296 23.57 -9.37 8.63
CA VAL A 296 24.96 -9.57 9.04
C VAL A 296 25.53 -8.18 9.36
N PRO A 297 26.06 -7.94 10.58
CA PRO A 297 26.33 -8.92 11.64
C PRO A 297 25.16 -9.16 12.62
N ILE A 298 24.04 -8.45 12.51
CA ILE A 298 22.95 -8.49 13.49
C ILE A 298 21.76 -9.30 12.98
N ALA A 299 21.58 -10.52 13.51
CA ALA A 299 20.36 -11.29 13.28
C ALA A 299 19.15 -10.64 13.98
N ASN A 300 17.93 -11.00 13.57
CA ASN A 300 16.72 -10.51 14.22
C ASN A 300 16.63 -10.98 15.69
N SER A 301 15.93 -10.21 16.52
CA SER A 301 15.67 -10.58 17.92
C SER A 301 14.85 -11.86 18.00
N TYR A 302 15.11 -12.66 19.04
CA TYR A 302 14.23 -13.76 19.42
C TYR A 302 13.08 -13.27 20.30
N VAL A 303 11.95 -13.99 20.23
CA VAL A 303 10.77 -13.74 21.05
C VAL A 303 11.06 -13.99 22.53
N ASN A 304 10.51 -13.12 23.38
CA ASN A 304 10.54 -13.21 24.84
C ASN A 304 9.15 -12.86 25.42
N VAL A 305 8.11 -13.55 24.92
CA VAL A 305 6.72 -13.41 25.36
C VAL A 305 6.21 -14.76 25.87
N PRO A 306 5.66 -14.84 27.09
CA PRO A 306 5.05 -16.08 27.57
C PRO A 306 3.95 -16.58 26.65
N GLY A 307 3.96 -17.87 26.32
CA GLY A 307 2.98 -18.49 25.40
C GLY A 307 3.41 -18.52 23.94
N VAL A 308 4.55 -17.91 23.60
CA VAL A 308 5.17 -17.97 22.27
C VAL A 308 6.52 -18.67 22.38
N ASP A 309 6.83 -19.56 21.44
CA ASP A 309 8.11 -20.27 21.39
C ASP A 309 9.28 -19.28 21.32
N PRO A 310 10.21 -19.29 22.29
CA PRO A 310 11.32 -18.34 22.33
C PRO A 310 12.35 -18.55 21.21
N PHE A 311 12.25 -19.64 20.42
CA PHE A 311 13.12 -19.86 19.27
C PHE A 311 12.65 -19.15 18.00
N PHE A 312 11.49 -18.50 17.99
CA PHE A 312 11.09 -17.66 16.86
C PHE A 312 11.89 -16.36 16.78
N ASN A 313 12.40 -16.06 15.58
CA ASN A 313 12.95 -14.76 15.18
C ASN A 313 12.52 -14.37 13.76
N SER A 314 11.49 -15.01 13.24
CA SER A 314 10.91 -14.81 11.92
C SER A 314 9.41 -15.05 11.94
N ILE A 315 8.72 -14.58 10.91
CA ILE A 315 7.27 -14.71 10.78
C ILE A 315 6.98 -16.05 10.08
N THR A 316 6.27 -16.94 10.77
CA THR A 316 5.81 -18.26 10.29
C THR A 316 4.37 -18.49 10.75
N SER A 317 3.66 -19.47 10.18
CA SER A 317 2.27 -19.77 10.62
C SER A 317 2.18 -20.02 12.11
N GLN A 318 3.09 -20.83 12.65
CA GLN A 318 3.09 -21.20 14.07
C GLN A 318 3.43 -19.99 14.96
N TYR A 319 4.34 -19.13 14.54
CA TYR A 319 4.59 -17.86 15.22
C TYR A 319 3.33 -17.00 15.27
N CYS A 320 2.65 -16.81 14.13
CA CYS A 320 1.44 -16.00 14.05
C CYS A 320 0.33 -16.55 14.98
N ASP A 321 0.10 -17.87 14.96
CA ASP A 321 -0.92 -18.51 15.81
C ASP A 321 -0.62 -18.31 17.30
N GLN A 322 0.64 -18.54 17.71
CA GLN A 322 1.04 -18.40 19.11
C GLN A 322 1.04 -16.94 19.57
N GLN A 323 1.50 -16.02 18.72
CA GLN A 323 1.54 -14.60 19.01
C GLN A 323 0.14 -14.03 19.21
N LYS A 324 -0.80 -14.32 18.30
CA LYS A 324 -2.19 -13.89 18.41
C LYS A 324 -2.86 -14.47 19.65
N ALA A 325 -2.65 -15.76 19.92
CA ALA A 325 -3.18 -16.41 21.11
C ALA A 325 -2.62 -15.81 22.42
N ALA A 326 -1.31 -15.54 22.47
CA ALA A 326 -0.66 -14.95 23.66
C ALA A 326 -1.13 -13.51 23.93
N PHE A 327 -1.46 -12.75 22.89
CA PHE A 327 -1.96 -11.37 23.02
C PHE A 327 -3.49 -11.27 23.13
N GLY A 328 -4.22 -12.36 22.89
CA GLY A 328 -5.69 -12.34 22.86
C GLY A 328 -6.24 -11.61 21.64
N ASP A 329 -5.44 -11.52 20.57
CA ASP A 329 -5.81 -10.90 19.31
C ASP A 329 -6.60 -11.89 18.43
N MET A 330 -7.43 -11.36 17.53
CA MET A 330 -8.10 -12.19 16.54
C MET A 330 -7.08 -12.80 15.57
N PRO A 331 -7.19 -14.09 15.20
CA PRO A 331 -6.28 -14.74 14.25
C PRO A 331 -6.66 -14.39 12.79
N SER A 332 -6.81 -13.09 12.51
CA SER A 332 -7.30 -12.56 11.23
C SER A 332 -6.46 -13.05 10.05
N PHE A 333 -5.13 -13.08 10.18
CA PHE A 333 -4.19 -13.57 9.16
C PHE A 333 -4.60 -14.93 8.58
N GLN A 334 -4.87 -15.90 9.44
CA GLN A 334 -5.28 -17.26 9.08
C GLN A 334 -6.68 -17.25 8.46
N THR A 335 -7.61 -16.47 9.02
CA THR A 335 -8.98 -16.38 8.48
C THR A 335 -9.05 -15.71 7.11
N LYS A 336 -8.03 -14.92 6.74
CA LYS A 336 -7.91 -14.28 5.42
C LYS A 336 -7.00 -15.04 4.46
N GLY A 337 -6.80 -16.34 4.71
CA GLY A 337 -6.07 -17.26 3.82
C GLY A 337 -4.57 -17.35 4.09
N GLY A 338 -4.06 -16.61 5.07
CA GLY A 338 -2.68 -16.70 5.56
C GLY A 338 -1.62 -16.70 4.47
N TRP A 339 -0.73 -17.68 4.54
CA TRP A 339 0.41 -17.83 3.63
C TRP A 339 0.03 -18.10 2.18
N ASP A 340 -1.05 -18.85 1.95
CA ASP A 340 -1.49 -19.17 0.59
C ASP A 340 -2.04 -17.93 -0.11
N ALA A 341 -2.82 -17.11 0.60
CA ALA A 341 -3.34 -15.85 0.08
C ALA A 341 -2.21 -14.83 -0.19
N LEU A 342 -1.33 -14.62 0.79
CA LEU A 342 -0.21 -13.69 0.65
C LEU A 342 0.78 -14.13 -0.44
N GLY A 343 1.17 -15.41 -0.43
CA GLY A 343 2.04 -15.99 -1.45
C GLY A 343 1.39 -16.02 -2.84
N GLY A 344 0.06 -16.09 -2.91
CA GLY A 344 -0.73 -15.93 -4.14
C GLY A 344 -0.53 -14.53 -4.74
N GLY A 345 -0.69 -13.48 -3.94
CA GLY A 345 -0.46 -12.09 -4.37
C GLY A 345 0.94 -11.88 -4.96
N PHE A 346 1.96 -12.43 -4.30
CA PHE A 346 3.34 -12.40 -4.79
C PHE A 346 3.60 -13.11 -6.13
N LYS A 347 2.68 -13.98 -6.58
CA LYS A 347 2.78 -14.66 -7.88
C LYS A 347 2.11 -13.86 -8.99
N THR A 348 0.99 -13.22 -8.68
CA THR A 348 0.10 -12.56 -9.63
C THR A 348 0.60 -11.18 -10.03
N ARG A 349 0.92 -10.31 -9.06
CA ARG A 349 1.24 -8.89 -9.28
C ARG A 349 1.93 -8.33 -8.04
N ASP A 350 3.12 -7.77 -8.10
CA ASP A 350 3.56 -6.89 -6.99
C ASP A 350 3.99 -5.55 -7.52
N GLY A 351 3.30 -4.49 -7.13
CA GLY A 351 3.77 -3.12 -7.26
C GLY A 351 4.64 -2.73 -6.06
N THR A 352 5.56 -1.81 -6.27
CA THR A 352 6.32 -1.16 -5.20
C THR A 352 5.58 0.00 -4.56
N GLY A 353 5.48 0.02 -3.23
CA GLY A 353 5.15 1.20 -2.43
C GLY A 353 6.33 1.65 -1.56
N ILE A 354 6.64 2.93 -1.56
CA ILE A 354 7.45 3.57 -0.51
C ILE A 354 6.58 4.69 0.05
N GLU A 355 6.03 4.52 1.24
CA GLU A 355 5.21 5.53 1.89
C GLU A 355 6.04 6.30 2.90
N HIS A 356 6.46 7.51 2.53
CA HIS A 356 7.16 8.39 3.44
C HIS A 356 6.15 9.27 4.18
N LEU A 357 5.74 8.79 5.37
CA LEU A 357 4.97 9.47 6.40
C LEU A 357 3.44 9.43 6.19
N ARG A 358 2.73 8.87 7.18
CA ARG A 358 1.35 9.21 7.54
C ARG A 358 1.33 9.98 8.85
#